data_AF-A0A958A007-F1
#
_entry.id   AF-A0A958A007-F1
#
_cell.length_a   1.000
_cell.length_b   1.000
_cell.length_c   1.000
_cell.angle_alpha   90.00
_cell.angle_beta   90.00
_cell.angle_gamma   90.00
#
_symmetry.space_group_name_H-M   'P 1'
#
loop_
_entity.id
_entity.type
_entity.pdbx_description
1 polymer ?
#
loop_
_entity_poly.entity_id
_entity_poly.type
_entity_poly.pdbx_seq_one_letter_code
_entity_poly.pdbx_strand_id
1 'polypeptide(L)'
;MKVIKVSVNEAIGHVLIHNQAGPDGRRVLRKGTILTPADAETLLSLGQMEVYVAVMAEDDIHEDEAARRLGDLLAESGLTISNAATGRVNLIAETSGLFKVDVEGLLAFNDRPAITLATVSNNTPVQPKKVLGTIKIIPYSVPQAELEAAEAMGRTYHPLVAVKPFVV
;
A
#
# COMPACT_ATOMS: atom_id res chain seq x y z
N MET A 1 -9.16 -2.80 10.98
CA MET A 1 -8.61 -4.15 11.29
C MET A 1 -8.25 -4.33 12.77
N LYS A 2 -8.21 -5.59 13.25
CA LYS A 2 -7.69 -5.98 14.58
C LYS A 2 -6.63 -7.07 14.45
N VAL A 3 -5.61 -7.04 15.30
CA VAL A 3 -4.61 -8.12 15.39
C VAL A 3 -4.94 -9.01 16.56
N ILE A 4 -5.15 -10.30 16.29
CA ILE A 4 -5.50 -11.30 17.32
C ILE A 4 -4.71 -12.59 17.11
N LYS A 5 -4.52 -13.35 18.19
CA LYS A 5 -4.01 -14.72 18.15
C LYS A 5 -5.20 -15.67 18.14
N VAL A 6 -5.26 -16.57 17.18
CA VAL A 6 -6.35 -17.54 17.00
C VAL A 6 -5.80 -18.91 16.64
N SER A 7 -6.64 -19.94 16.71
CA SER A 7 -6.27 -21.25 16.18
C SER A 7 -6.03 -21.19 14.67
N VAL A 8 -5.18 -22.09 14.14
CA VAL A 8 -4.87 -22.11 12.71
C VAL A 8 -6.13 -22.29 11.83
N ASN A 9 -7.14 -23.02 12.31
CA ASN A 9 -8.39 -23.19 11.58
C ASN A 9 -9.24 -21.91 11.54
N GLU A 10 -9.31 -21.17 12.65
CA GLU A 10 -9.99 -19.86 12.71
C GLU A 10 -9.23 -18.77 11.94
N ALA A 11 -7.95 -18.99 11.65
CA ALA A 11 -7.11 -18.05 10.92
C ALA A 11 -7.39 -18.02 9.41
N ILE A 12 -8.10 -19.02 8.87
CA ILE A 12 -8.44 -19.11 7.44
C ILE A 12 -9.25 -17.89 7.01
N GLY A 13 -8.86 -17.26 5.91
CA GLY A 13 -9.45 -16.02 5.41
C GLY A 13 -8.90 -14.74 6.07
N HIS A 14 -7.98 -14.86 7.03
CA HIS A 14 -7.33 -13.71 7.68
C HIS A 14 -5.86 -13.58 7.25
N VAL A 15 -5.31 -12.38 7.45
CA VAL A 15 -3.96 -12.02 6.97
C VAL A 15 -2.90 -12.39 7.99
N LEU A 16 -1.89 -13.19 7.62
CA LEU A 16 -0.74 -13.48 8.49
C LEU A 16 0.07 -12.22 8.82
N ILE A 17 0.30 -11.95 10.10
CA ILE A 17 1.12 -10.81 10.56
C ILE A 17 2.62 -11.12 10.48
N HIS A 18 3.00 -12.39 10.67
CA HIS A 18 4.39 -12.84 10.72
C HIS A 18 4.67 -13.90 9.65
N ASN A 19 5.91 -13.91 9.16
CA ASN A 19 6.40 -15.03 8.37
C ASN A 19 6.35 -16.29 9.22
N GLN A 20 5.92 -17.40 8.62
CA GLN A 20 5.95 -18.70 9.26
C GLN A 20 7.13 -19.48 8.68
N ALA A 21 7.90 -20.13 9.55
CA ALA A 21 9.11 -20.85 9.18
C ALA A 21 9.03 -22.31 9.63
N GLY A 22 9.62 -23.20 8.85
CA GLY A 22 9.74 -24.60 9.20
C GLY A 22 10.87 -24.86 10.21
N PRO A 23 11.03 -26.12 10.66
CA PRO A 23 12.10 -26.51 11.58
C PRO A 23 13.53 -26.21 11.08
N ASP A 24 13.72 -26.12 9.76
CA ASP A 24 14.99 -25.76 9.12
C ASP A 24 15.22 -24.25 9.06
N GLY A 25 14.32 -23.45 9.63
CA GLY A 25 14.36 -21.99 9.64
C GLY A 25 13.98 -21.35 8.30
N ARG A 26 13.63 -22.14 7.28
CA ARG A 26 13.21 -21.59 5.99
C ARG A 26 11.77 -21.10 6.05
N ARG A 27 11.51 -19.97 5.42
CA ARG A 27 10.16 -19.40 5.33
C ARG A 27 9.26 -20.31 4.50
N VAL A 28 8.15 -20.72 5.09
CA VAL A 28 7.10 -21.52 4.45
C VAL A 28 5.96 -20.60 3.98
N LEU A 29 5.48 -19.72 4.85
CA LEU A 29 4.47 -18.70 4.51
C LEU A 29 4.99 -17.29 4.77
N ARG A 30 4.60 -16.35 3.92
CA ARG A 30 4.97 -14.94 4.03
C ARG A 30 3.93 -14.18 4.86
N LYS A 31 4.38 -13.21 5.65
CA LYS A 31 3.48 -12.20 6.20
C LYS A 31 2.74 -11.46 5.06
N GLY A 32 1.51 -11.07 5.32
CA GLY A 32 0.60 -10.50 4.32
C GLY A 32 -0.18 -11.55 3.51
N THR A 33 0.10 -12.85 3.67
CA THR A 33 -0.71 -13.90 3.04
C THR A 33 -2.07 -14.01 3.71
N ILE A 34 -3.14 -13.94 2.93
CA ILE A 34 -4.48 -14.37 3.36
C ILE A 34 -4.48 -15.89 3.42
N LEU A 35 -4.70 -16.46 4.60
CA LEU A 35 -4.62 -17.90 4.80
C LEU A 35 -5.72 -18.65 4.06
N THR A 36 -5.31 -19.66 3.31
CA THR A 36 -6.20 -20.66 2.72
C THR A 36 -6.27 -21.92 3.59
N PRO A 37 -7.23 -22.84 3.36
CA PRO A 37 -7.23 -24.15 4.03
C PRO A 37 -5.92 -24.93 3.82
N ALA A 38 -5.30 -24.87 2.64
CA ALA A 38 -4.02 -25.54 2.37
C ALA A 38 -2.85 -24.92 3.17
N ASP A 39 -2.86 -23.61 3.36
CA ASP A 39 -1.90 -22.93 4.24
C ASP A 39 -2.08 -23.36 5.69
N ALA A 40 -3.33 -23.50 6.14
CA ALA A 40 -3.66 -23.99 7.48
C ALA A 40 -3.16 -25.43 7.71
N GLU A 41 -3.40 -26.34 6.78
CA GLU A 41 -2.83 -27.70 6.81
C GLU A 41 -1.31 -27.69 6.89
N THR A 42 -0.67 -26.81 6.11
CA THR A 42 0.78 -26.61 6.14
C THR A 42 1.24 -26.20 7.53
N LEU A 43 0.60 -25.20 8.16
CA LEU A 43 0.95 -24.74 9.52
C LEU A 43 0.76 -25.83 10.57
N LEU A 44 -0.35 -26.59 10.50
CA LEU A 44 -0.61 -27.70 11.40
C LEU A 44 0.46 -28.81 11.26
N SER A 45 0.91 -29.10 10.03
CA SER A 45 1.98 -30.07 9.79
C SER A 45 3.33 -29.66 10.40
N LEU A 46 3.54 -28.35 10.59
CA LEU A 46 4.71 -27.80 11.30
C LEU A 46 4.54 -27.80 12.82
N GLY A 47 3.41 -28.29 13.34
CA GLY A 47 3.08 -28.29 14.76
C GLY A 47 2.60 -26.94 15.29
N GLN A 48 2.27 -25.98 14.40
CA GLN A 48 1.75 -24.69 14.80
C GLN A 48 0.24 -24.78 15.00
N MET A 49 -0.22 -24.57 16.24
CA MET A 49 -1.64 -24.67 16.59
C MET A 49 -2.36 -23.32 16.56
N GLU A 50 -1.62 -22.23 16.79
CA GLU A 50 -2.13 -20.86 16.84
C GLU A 50 -1.21 -19.90 16.09
N VAL A 51 -1.79 -18.87 15.48
CA VAL A 51 -1.06 -17.84 14.73
C VAL A 51 -1.65 -16.46 14.98
N TYR A 52 -0.82 -15.42 14.80
CA TYR A 52 -1.28 -14.03 14.81
C TYR A 52 -1.76 -13.61 13.42
N VAL A 53 -2.99 -13.12 13.35
CA VAL A 53 -3.61 -12.64 12.12
C VAL A 53 -4.17 -11.23 12.27
N ALA A 54 -4.20 -10.49 11.16
CA ALA A 54 -5.02 -9.30 10.98
C ALA A 54 -6.39 -9.74 10.48
N VAL A 55 -7.41 -9.41 11.26
CA VAL A 55 -8.82 -9.55 10.90
C VAL A 55 -9.30 -8.20 10.37
N MET A 56 -9.65 -8.19 9.08
CA MET A 56 -10.28 -7.05 8.43
C MET A 56 -11.71 -6.89 8.93
N ALA A 57 -12.15 -5.64 9.11
CA ALA A 57 -13.57 -5.32 9.24
C ALA A 57 -14.28 -5.52 7.89
N GLU A 58 -15.61 -5.59 7.91
CA GLU A 58 -16.42 -5.78 6.70
C GLU A 58 -16.25 -4.65 5.69
N ASP A 59 -16.01 -3.43 6.17
CA ASP A 59 -15.80 -2.21 5.40
C ASP A 59 -14.31 -1.84 5.21
N ASP A 60 -13.39 -2.70 5.63
CA ASP A 60 -11.97 -2.49 5.40
C ASP A 60 -11.61 -2.84 3.94
N ILE A 61 -10.85 -1.96 3.29
CA ILE A 61 -10.30 -2.16 1.95
C ILE A 61 -8.89 -2.72 2.05
N HIS A 62 -8.60 -3.79 1.31
CA HIS A 62 -7.27 -4.41 1.26
C HIS A 62 -6.18 -3.41 0.82
N GLU A 63 -4.98 -3.51 1.41
CA GLU A 63 -3.88 -2.54 1.21
C GLU A 63 -3.51 -2.30 -0.26
N ASP A 64 -3.51 -3.34 -1.09
CA ASP A 64 -3.16 -3.22 -2.50
C ASP A 64 -4.25 -2.50 -3.30
N GLU A 65 -5.52 -2.72 -2.98
CA GLU A 65 -6.63 -2.03 -3.65
C GLU A 65 -6.66 -0.55 -3.25
N ALA A 66 -6.45 -0.25 -1.98
CA ALA A 66 -6.32 1.13 -1.50
C ALA A 66 -5.12 1.85 -2.13
N ALA A 67 -3.95 1.20 -2.20
CA ALA A 67 -2.76 1.77 -2.84
C ALA A 67 -2.98 2.03 -4.34
N ARG A 68 -3.64 1.10 -5.04
CA ARG A 68 -3.98 1.23 -6.46
C ARG A 68 -4.91 2.42 -6.70
N ARG A 69 -6.02 2.52 -5.96
CA ARG A 69 -7.00 3.62 -6.10
C ARG A 69 -6.37 4.99 -5.90
N LEU A 70 -5.55 5.15 -4.86
CA LEU A 70 -4.83 6.40 -4.62
C LEU A 70 -3.75 6.65 -5.69
N GLY A 71 -3.10 5.59 -6.16
CA GLY A 71 -2.16 5.65 -7.27
C GLY A 71 -2.81 6.19 -8.54
N ASP A 72 -3.94 5.62 -8.93
CA ASP A 72 -4.69 6.01 -10.13
C ASP A 72 -5.13 7.48 -10.06
N LEU A 73 -5.58 7.94 -8.88
CA LEU A 73 -5.92 9.34 -8.64
C LEU A 73 -4.73 10.30 -8.87
N LEU A 74 -3.51 9.84 -8.58
CA LEU A 74 -2.27 10.63 -8.67
C LEU A 74 -1.48 10.38 -9.97
N ALA A 75 -1.91 9.42 -10.79
CA ALA A 75 -1.25 9.04 -12.04
C ALA A 75 -1.44 10.06 -13.16
N GLU A 76 -2.19 11.13 -12.92
CA GLU A 76 -2.38 12.17 -13.92
C GLU A 76 -1.15 13.11 -14.01
N SER A 77 -1.12 13.97 -15.03
CA SER A 77 -0.08 15.03 -15.17
C SER A 77 1.37 14.56 -15.38
N GLY A 78 1.58 13.59 -16.29
CA GLY A 78 2.91 13.17 -16.73
C GLY A 78 3.54 12.08 -15.85
N LEU A 79 2.69 11.33 -15.15
CA LEU A 79 3.06 10.24 -14.26
C LEU A 79 2.41 8.94 -14.77
N THR A 80 3.05 7.81 -14.48
CA THR A 80 2.42 6.48 -14.49
C THR A 80 2.60 5.86 -13.11
N ILE A 81 1.88 4.77 -12.86
CA ILE A 81 2.02 4.02 -11.61
C ILE A 81 2.53 2.60 -11.82
N SER A 82 3.23 2.07 -10.81
CA SER A 82 3.49 0.63 -10.74
C SER A 82 2.23 -0.14 -10.33
N ASN A 83 2.22 -1.44 -10.57
CA ASN A 83 1.25 -2.33 -9.92
C ASN A 83 1.32 -2.18 -8.40
N ALA A 84 0.16 -2.27 -7.75
CA ALA A 84 0.08 -2.35 -6.30
C ALA A 84 0.63 -3.70 -5.82
N ALA A 85 1.52 -3.65 -4.84
CA ALA A 85 2.02 -4.84 -4.18
C ALA A 85 2.44 -4.55 -2.74
N THR A 86 1.94 -5.33 -1.79
CA THR A 86 2.21 -5.18 -0.35
C THR A 86 1.91 -3.76 0.15
N GLY A 87 0.76 -3.22 -0.28
CA GLY A 87 0.25 -1.89 0.06
C GLY A 87 1.05 -0.75 -0.57
N ARG A 88 1.86 -1.02 -1.61
CA ARG A 88 2.76 -0.04 -2.21
C ARG A 88 2.46 0.19 -3.68
N VAL A 89 2.40 1.45 -4.08
CA VAL A 89 2.40 1.91 -5.48
C VAL A 89 3.45 3.00 -5.65
N ASN A 90 4.21 2.95 -6.75
CA ASN A 90 5.17 4.00 -7.10
C ASN A 90 4.61 4.91 -8.19
N LEU A 91 4.83 6.20 -8.06
CA LEU A 91 4.61 7.21 -9.10
C LEU A 91 5.89 7.37 -9.93
N ILE A 92 5.78 7.27 -11.25
CA ILE A 92 6.90 7.15 -12.18
C ILE A 92 6.78 8.23 -13.25
N ALA A 93 7.86 8.98 -13.48
CA ALA A 93 7.89 10.00 -14.53
C ALA A 93 7.69 9.40 -15.92
N GLU A 94 6.78 9.95 -16.72
CA GLU A 94 6.63 9.55 -18.13
C GLU A 94 7.60 10.29 -19.05
N THR A 95 7.89 11.54 -18.72
CA THR A 95 8.66 12.46 -19.57
C THR A 95 9.75 13.16 -18.77
N SER A 96 10.70 13.78 -19.49
CA SER A 96 11.63 14.71 -18.88
C SER A 96 10.92 16.00 -18.50
N GLY A 97 11.15 16.53 -17.32
CA GLY A 97 10.50 17.75 -16.87
C GLY A 97 10.87 18.18 -15.47
N LEU A 98 10.12 19.12 -14.93
CA LEU A 98 10.22 19.59 -13.55
C LEU A 98 9.12 18.94 -12.71
N PHE A 99 9.49 18.17 -11.70
CA PHE A 99 8.55 17.60 -10.74
C PHE A 99 8.05 18.69 -9.79
N LYS A 100 6.73 18.78 -9.68
CA LYS A 100 6.00 19.73 -8.86
C LYS A 100 5.18 18.97 -7.82
N VAL A 101 5.22 19.48 -6.60
CA VAL A 101 4.45 18.98 -5.46
C VAL A 101 3.70 20.17 -4.88
N ASP A 102 2.39 20.02 -4.67
CA ASP A 102 1.65 20.88 -3.75
C ASP A 102 2.01 20.45 -2.33
N VAL A 103 2.85 21.25 -1.67
CA VAL A 103 3.39 20.91 -0.34
C VAL A 103 2.30 20.96 0.73
N GLU A 104 1.37 21.92 0.64
CA GLU A 104 0.26 22.01 1.58
C GLU A 104 -0.68 20.82 1.39
N GLY A 105 -1.03 20.53 0.13
CA GLY A 105 -1.83 19.36 -0.22
C GLY A 105 -1.18 18.05 0.22
N LEU A 106 0.15 17.93 0.10
CA LEU A 106 0.87 16.71 0.49
C LEU A 106 0.81 16.49 2.00
N LEU A 107 0.98 17.56 2.78
CA LEU A 107 0.83 17.49 4.24
C LEU A 107 -0.61 17.13 4.63
N ALA A 108 -1.61 17.77 4.02
CA ALA A 108 -3.02 17.48 4.27
C ALA A 108 -3.42 16.05 3.86
N PHE A 109 -2.85 15.54 2.76
CA PHE A 109 -3.04 14.16 2.31
C PHE A 109 -2.45 13.17 3.32
N ASN A 110 -1.23 13.45 3.80
CA ASN A 110 -0.48 12.60 4.74
C ASN A 110 -0.92 12.72 6.20
N ASP A 111 -1.87 13.59 6.55
CA ASP A 111 -2.45 13.70 7.89
C ASP A 111 -3.42 12.53 8.20
N ARG A 112 -2.97 11.30 7.90
CA ARG A 112 -3.69 10.03 8.01
C ARG A 112 -2.71 8.92 8.38
N PRO A 113 -2.78 8.35 9.58
CA PRO A 113 -1.80 7.35 10.03
C PRO A 113 -1.71 6.09 9.18
N ALA A 114 -2.77 5.70 8.46
CA ALA A 114 -2.75 4.49 7.64
C ALA A 114 -2.18 4.70 6.22
N ILE A 115 -2.11 5.94 5.74
CA ILE A 115 -1.81 6.27 4.34
C ILE A 115 -0.65 7.27 4.30
N THR A 116 0.36 6.99 3.48
CA THR A 116 1.47 7.94 3.29
C THR A 116 1.88 8.01 1.83
N LEU A 117 2.02 9.23 1.31
CA LEU A 117 2.69 9.56 0.08
C LEU A 117 4.05 10.19 0.41
N ALA A 118 5.13 9.49 0.09
CA ALA A 118 6.47 10.04 0.12
C ALA A 118 6.88 10.45 -1.30
N THR A 119 7.50 11.62 -1.47
CA THR A 119 7.95 12.10 -2.78
C THR A 119 9.42 12.51 -2.75
N VAL A 120 10.06 12.59 -3.91
CA VAL A 120 11.26 13.41 -4.08
C VAL A 120 10.93 14.88 -3.84
N SER A 121 11.95 15.72 -3.67
CA SER A 121 11.75 17.15 -3.38
C SER A 121 10.98 17.88 -4.48
N ASN A 122 10.16 18.86 -4.10
CA ASN A 122 9.53 19.78 -5.04
C ASN A 122 10.58 20.51 -5.90
N ASN A 123 10.24 20.87 -7.13
CA ASN A 123 11.14 21.52 -8.10
C ASN A 123 12.36 20.68 -8.49
N THR A 124 12.23 19.35 -8.50
CA THR A 124 13.30 18.45 -8.94
C THR A 124 13.23 18.23 -10.45
N PRO A 125 14.31 18.44 -11.22
CA PRO A 125 14.39 17.99 -12.61
C PRO A 125 14.39 16.46 -12.67
N VAL A 126 13.59 15.89 -13.57
CA VAL A 126 13.39 14.45 -13.69
C VAL A 126 13.53 13.97 -15.13
N GLN A 127 13.86 12.69 -15.27
CA GLN A 127 13.90 11.97 -16.53
C GLN A 127 12.82 10.87 -16.53
N PRO A 128 12.38 10.40 -17.70
CA PRO A 128 11.45 9.28 -17.81
C PRO A 128 11.90 8.07 -16.99
N LYS A 129 10.93 7.30 -16.48
CA LYS A 129 11.12 6.09 -15.67
C LYS A 129 11.71 6.32 -14.27
N LYS A 130 11.98 7.57 -13.87
CA LYS A 130 12.38 7.88 -12.49
C LYS A 130 11.18 7.72 -11.55
N VAL A 131 11.36 6.99 -10.45
CA VAL A 131 10.38 6.96 -9.35
C VAL A 131 10.43 8.30 -8.62
N LEU A 132 9.29 8.99 -8.57
CA LEU A 132 9.14 10.33 -7.99
C LEU A 132 8.39 10.33 -6.67
N GLY A 133 7.58 9.31 -6.44
CA GLY A 133 6.92 9.13 -5.16
C GLY A 133 6.45 7.70 -4.97
N THR A 134 6.05 7.41 -3.74
CA THR A 134 5.56 6.11 -3.31
C THR A 134 4.40 6.31 -2.35
N ILE A 135 3.27 5.72 -2.68
CA ILE A 135 2.15 5.54 -1.78
C ILE A 135 2.40 4.27 -0.97
N LYS A 136 2.19 4.34 0.33
CA LYS A 136 2.19 3.20 1.24
C LYS A 136 0.92 3.21 2.08
N ILE A 137 0.15 2.14 1.96
CA ILE A 137 -0.82 1.75 2.98
C ILE A 137 -0.04 0.97 4.04
N ILE A 138 0.01 1.51 5.25
CA ILE A 138 0.83 0.99 6.34
C ILE A 138 0.24 -0.32 6.92
N PRO A 139 -1.05 -0.39 7.27
CA PRO A 139 -1.70 -1.64 7.64
C PRO A 139 -2.04 -2.52 6.43
N TYR A 140 -2.45 -3.77 6.68
CA TYR A 140 -2.90 -4.70 5.62
C TYR A 140 -4.26 -4.33 5.01
N SER A 141 -4.98 -3.40 5.64
CA SER A 141 -6.23 -2.86 5.15
C SER A 141 -6.51 -1.51 5.81
N VAL A 142 -7.34 -0.69 5.18
CA VAL A 142 -7.74 0.64 5.66
C VAL A 142 -9.27 0.74 5.66
N PRO A 143 -9.90 1.39 6.65
CA PRO A 143 -11.35 1.62 6.61
C PRO A 143 -11.74 2.38 5.33
N GLN A 144 -12.84 1.97 4.69
CA GLN A 144 -13.30 2.61 3.46
C GLN A 144 -13.47 4.13 3.61
N ALA A 145 -14.01 4.60 4.75
CA ALA A 145 -14.18 6.03 5.00
C ALA A 145 -12.85 6.81 5.07
N GLU A 146 -11.78 6.20 5.58
CA GLU A 146 -10.45 6.84 5.63
C GLU A 146 -9.82 6.92 4.23
N LEU A 147 -10.01 5.88 3.41
CA LEU A 147 -9.59 5.88 2.01
C LEU A 147 -10.34 6.93 1.19
N GLU A 148 -11.67 7.02 1.32
CA GLU A 148 -12.49 8.02 0.64
C GLU A 148 -12.10 9.45 1.05
N ALA A 149 -11.79 9.67 2.33
CA ALA A 149 -11.29 10.96 2.80
C ALA A 149 -9.93 11.31 2.18
N ALA A 150 -9.02 10.34 2.01
CA ALA A 150 -7.74 10.56 1.33
C ALA A 150 -7.94 10.87 -0.16
N GLU A 151 -8.85 10.17 -0.83
CA GLU A 151 -9.22 10.44 -2.23
C GLU A 151 -9.80 11.85 -2.38
N ALA A 152 -10.68 12.28 -1.47
CA ALA A 152 -11.25 13.62 -1.48
C ALA A 152 -10.18 14.70 -1.32
N MET A 153 -9.17 14.50 -0.45
CA MET A 153 -8.04 15.42 -0.34
C MET A 153 -7.19 15.45 -1.60
N GLY A 154 -6.88 14.28 -2.18
CA GLY A 154 -6.13 14.20 -3.44
C GLY A 154 -6.84 14.95 -4.58
N ARG A 155 -8.18 14.92 -4.62
CA ARG A 155 -8.98 15.70 -5.58
C ARG A 155 -8.99 17.20 -5.26
N THR A 156 -9.06 17.57 -3.98
CA THR A 156 -9.10 18.98 -3.54
C THR A 156 -7.83 19.72 -3.96
N TYR A 157 -6.67 19.08 -3.83
CA TYR A 157 -5.36 19.65 -4.17
C TYR A 157 -4.88 19.24 -5.56
N HIS A 158 -5.78 18.83 -6.46
CA HIS A 158 -5.38 18.30 -7.76
C HIS A 158 -4.81 19.40 -8.70
N PRO A 159 -3.64 19.18 -9.35
CA PRO A 159 -2.76 18.02 -9.18
C PRO A 159 -1.88 18.13 -7.93
N LEU A 160 -1.98 17.12 -7.05
CA LEU A 160 -1.19 17.05 -5.82
C LEU A 160 0.31 16.90 -6.15
N VAL A 161 0.60 16.13 -7.20
CA VAL A 161 1.92 15.96 -7.79
C VAL A 161 1.80 15.97 -9.31
N ALA A 162 2.83 16.48 -9.99
CA ALA A 162 2.85 16.54 -11.45
C ALA A 162 4.28 16.62 -12.00
N VAL A 163 4.48 16.18 -13.23
CA VAL A 163 5.69 16.50 -14.02
C VAL A 163 5.30 17.57 -15.04
N LYS A 164 5.96 18.74 -14.99
CA LYS A 164 5.84 19.78 -16.01
C LYS A 164 6.90 19.52 -17.08
N PRO A 165 6.55 19.10 -18.30
CA PRO A 165 7.54 18.76 -19.31
C PRO A 165 8.43 19.96 -19.65
N PHE A 166 9.70 19.71 -19.94
CA PHE A 166 10.53 20.74 -20.56
C PHE A 166 10.07 20.97 -21.99
N VAL A 167 9.88 22.24 -22.37
CA VAL A 167 9.65 22.61 -23.77
C VAL A 167 11.02 22.62 -24.44
N VAL A 168 11.14 21.84 -25.51
CA VAL A 168 12.30 21.85 -26.41
C VAL A 168 11.92 22.66 -27.65
#